data_AF-A0A2E2Y226-F1
#
_entry.id   AF-A0A2E2Y226-F1
#
_cell.length_a   1.000
_cell.length_b   1.000
_cell.length_c   1.000
_cell.angle_alpha   90.00
_cell.angle_beta   90.00
_cell.angle_gamma   90.00
#
_symmetry.space_group_name_H-M   'P 1'
#
loop_
_entity.id
_entity.type
_entity.pdbx_description
1 polymer ?
#
loop_
_entity_poly.entity_id
_entity_poly.type
_entity_poly.pdbx_seq_one_letter_code
_entity_poly.pdbx_strand_id
1 'polypeptide(L)'
;MAGQPSRGRAPRRLVTQLPWLGLFLVLIAGALWLLRPRLPAAIEITGHSMLPTLWGSSLEMPCQDCGYPLRCSSPLDAATLLCSNCGYDENLASLATEREPDRVHIMALPRGSGPARWDLVAIRLPGKSAYAVKRVIGLPGELIRIQGGEIYADKQLLQKSWQLFEQLRVEVHHLGYQAANPDDGPSTWKAEQLPTGWTISPSLQFQPREEGTWDQLVLERQPAIPGLVTPPDQPLRGIVDYQPANQGLARPRLHQLRDVMVEADLAATPLARFRLEIRCGDTVYRAELDLPEQQVRLYSGPDVLASAPLPPSTDSRWKIGLAVYDRQLVMTGAAGNHLVPLKIDREGDGYPVLLLGASGAAVQLKGLRVWRDVHYLGPDLTDESWNPGRILGKEEYFLLGDNMPVSEDSRQWRTSIQRRDILGTVRE
;
A
#
# COMPACT_ATOMS: atom_id res chain seq x y z
N MET A 1 -11.13 73.92 -67.75
CA MET A 1 -12.10 73.77 -66.64
C MET A 1 -11.91 72.40 -66.04
N ALA A 2 -11.74 72.35 -64.72
CA ALA A 2 -11.26 71.20 -63.95
C ALA A 2 -12.31 70.07 -63.83
N GLY A 3 -11.89 68.82 -64.02
CA GLY A 3 -12.67 67.63 -63.65
C GLY A 3 -12.40 67.26 -62.19
N GLN A 4 -13.45 67.18 -61.37
CA GLN A 4 -13.39 66.73 -59.97
C GLN A 4 -13.15 65.20 -59.88
N PRO A 5 -12.40 64.71 -58.87
CA PRO A 5 -12.24 63.28 -58.63
C PRO A 5 -13.45 62.70 -57.88
N SER A 6 -13.99 61.58 -58.38
CA SER A 6 -15.03 60.82 -57.70
C SER A 6 -14.47 60.09 -56.48
N ARG A 7 -14.96 60.44 -55.29
CA ARG A 7 -14.70 59.70 -54.04
C ARG A 7 -15.39 58.33 -54.14
N GLY A 8 -14.60 57.26 -54.25
CA GLY A 8 -15.07 55.89 -54.12
C GLY A 8 -15.73 55.67 -52.75
N ARG A 9 -17.05 55.58 -52.72
CA ARG A 9 -17.79 55.09 -51.55
C ARG A 9 -17.58 53.58 -51.46
N ALA A 10 -16.88 53.14 -50.42
CA ALA A 10 -16.89 51.73 -50.05
C ALA A 10 -18.34 51.23 -49.89
N PRO A 11 -18.66 50.01 -50.35
CA PRO A 11 -20.03 49.52 -50.35
C PRO A 11 -20.57 49.40 -48.91
N ARG A 12 -21.58 50.23 -48.58
CA ARG A 12 -22.29 50.27 -47.28
C ARG A 12 -22.81 48.92 -46.78
N ARG A 13 -22.89 47.89 -47.63
CA ARG A 13 -23.35 46.54 -47.28
C ARG A 13 -22.40 45.79 -46.35
N LEU A 14 -21.10 46.07 -46.38
CA LEU A 14 -20.10 45.41 -45.52
C LEU A 14 -20.21 45.86 -44.05
N VAL A 15 -20.55 47.13 -43.81
CA VAL A 15 -20.66 47.70 -42.45
C VAL A 15 -21.91 47.19 -41.71
N THR A 16 -22.98 46.88 -42.44
CA THR A 16 -24.25 46.40 -41.86
C THR A 16 -24.26 44.93 -41.45
N GLN A 17 -23.29 44.12 -41.87
CA GLN A 17 -23.24 42.68 -41.54
C GLN A 17 -22.27 42.31 -40.41
N LEU A 18 -21.37 43.22 -40.03
CA LEU A 18 -20.48 43.08 -38.88
C LEU A 18 -21.18 42.74 -37.54
N PRO A 19 -22.30 43.38 -37.15
CA PRO A 19 -22.97 43.05 -35.88
C PRO A 19 -23.61 41.65 -35.90
N TRP A 20 -24.14 41.22 -37.05
CA TRP A 20 -24.72 39.89 -37.22
C TRP A 20 -23.65 38.79 -37.22
N LEU A 21 -22.48 39.05 -37.82
CA LEU A 21 -21.33 38.16 -37.76
C LEU A 21 -20.79 38.04 -36.31
N GLY A 22 -20.72 39.15 -35.58
CA GLY A 22 -20.34 39.15 -34.16
C GLY A 22 -21.29 38.33 -33.29
N LEU A 23 -22.61 38.52 -33.47
CA LEU A 23 -23.64 37.74 -32.77
C LEU A 23 -23.53 36.24 -33.11
N PHE A 24 -23.34 35.91 -34.38
CA PHE A 24 -23.17 34.52 -34.83
C PHE A 24 -21.94 33.85 -34.20
N LEU A 25 -20.81 34.56 -34.15
CA LEU A 25 -19.59 34.05 -33.50
C LEU A 25 -19.77 33.86 -31.98
N VAL A 26 -20.49 34.76 -31.30
CA VAL A 26 -20.83 34.62 -29.88
C VAL A 26 -21.76 33.44 -29.64
N LEU A 27 -22.77 33.24 -30.49
CA LEU A 27 -23.68 32.09 -30.40
C LEU A 27 -22.94 30.78 -30.66
N ILE A 28 -22.03 30.73 -31.65
CA ILE A 28 -21.16 29.56 -31.88
C ILE A 28 -20.26 29.32 -30.69
N ALA A 29 -19.60 30.35 -30.16
CA ALA A 29 -18.73 30.22 -29.00
C ALA A 29 -19.50 29.75 -27.75
N GLY A 30 -20.71 30.28 -27.54
CA GLY A 30 -21.62 29.88 -26.46
C GLY A 30 -22.13 28.46 -26.62
N ALA A 31 -22.53 28.06 -27.82
CA ALA A 31 -22.92 26.68 -28.14
C ALA A 31 -21.74 25.72 -27.96
N LEU A 32 -20.55 26.06 -28.47
CA LEU A 32 -19.33 25.27 -28.28
C LEU A 32 -18.95 25.17 -26.81
N TRP A 33 -19.16 26.22 -25.99
CA TRP A 33 -18.92 26.20 -24.55
C TRP A 33 -19.92 25.33 -23.79
N LEU A 34 -21.21 25.40 -24.13
CA LEU A 34 -22.28 24.56 -23.56
C LEU A 34 -22.12 23.08 -23.93
N LEU A 35 -21.66 22.81 -25.14
CA LEU A 35 -21.40 21.46 -25.66
C LEU A 35 -20.02 20.92 -25.23
N ARG A 36 -19.20 21.67 -24.47
CA ARG A 36 -17.94 21.12 -23.95
C ARG A 36 -18.25 19.99 -22.96
N PRO A 37 -17.69 18.80 -23.16
CA PRO A 37 -17.81 17.73 -22.18
C PRO A 37 -17.22 18.23 -20.87
N ARG A 38 -18.08 18.36 -19.86
CA ARG A 38 -17.64 18.68 -18.49
C ARG A 38 -17.12 17.40 -17.87
N LEU A 39 -15.92 17.45 -17.32
CA LEU A 39 -15.40 16.35 -16.52
C LEU A 39 -16.37 16.12 -15.34
N PRO A 40 -16.69 14.85 -15.01
CA PRO A 40 -17.44 14.58 -13.80
C PRO A 40 -16.61 15.09 -12.62
N ALA A 41 -17.24 15.84 -11.72
CA ALA A 41 -16.57 16.42 -10.55
C ALA A 41 -16.14 15.35 -9.54
N ALA A 42 -16.81 14.20 -9.56
CA ALA A 42 -16.47 13.00 -8.80
C ALA A 42 -16.75 11.75 -9.62
N ILE A 43 -16.01 10.68 -9.36
CA ILE A 43 -16.23 9.35 -9.89
C ILE A 43 -16.38 8.35 -8.75
N GLU A 44 -17.31 7.42 -8.91
CA GLU A 44 -17.47 6.28 -8.02
C GLU A 44 -16.50 5.17 -8.42
N ILE A 45 -15.89 4.52 -7.44
CA ILE A 45 -14.94 3.43 -7.66
C ILE A 45 -15.75 2.15 -7.88
N THR A 46 -15.76 1.64 -9.11
CA THR A 46 -16.62 0.48 -9.44
C THR A 46 -15.93 -0.88 -9.29
N GLY A 47 -14.65 -0.92 -8.90
CA GLY A 47 -13.90 -2.18 -8.84
C GLY A 47 -12.74 -2.13 -7.86
N HIS A 48 -12.07 -3.26 -7.72
CA HIS A 48 -11.17 -3.54 -6.59
C HIS A 48 -9.68 -3.46 -6.92
N SER A 49 -9.35 -2.87 -8.08
CA SER A 49 -7.96 -2.76 -8.57
C SER A 49 -7.05 -1.86 -7.72
N MET A 50 -7.63 -1.02 -6.86
CA MET A 50 -6.93 -0.04 -6.05
C MET A 50 -6.90 -0.40 -4.55
N LEU A 51 -7.27 -1.63 -4.17
CA LEU A 51 -7.23 -2.05 -2.77
C LEU A 51 -5.79 -2.13 -2.24
N PRO A 52 -5.52 -1.71 -0.99
CA PRO A 52 -6.49 -1.22 0.00
C PRO A 52 -6.80 0.28 -0.10
N THR A 53 -6.15 1.02 -1.00
CA THR A 53 -6.22 2.47 -1.11
C THR A 53 -7.60 2.99 -1.48
N LEU A 54 -8.28 2.40 -2.47
CA LEU A 54 -9.66 2.76 -2.83
C LEU A 54 -10.51 1.51 -3.01
N TRP A 55 -11.72 1.56 -2.46
CA TRP A 55 -12.67 0.46 -2.40
C TRP A 55 -13.82 0.63 -3.38
N GLY A 56 -14.11 -0.44 -4.12
CA GLY A 56 -15.41 -0.64 -4.74
C GLY A 56 -16.48 -1.00 -3.70
N SER A 57 -17.66 -1.46 -4.16
CA SER A 57 -18.62 -2.08 -3.25
C SER A 57 -17.94 -3.21 -2.48
N SER A 58 -18.24 -3.30 -1.19
CA SER A 58 -17.58 -4.22 -0.26
C SER A 58 -18.55 -4.76 0.78
N LEU A 59 -18.20 -5.89 1.37
CA LEU A 59 -18.90 -6.45 2.52
C LEU A 59 -18.03 -6.29 3.76
N GLU A 60 -18.61 -5.86 4.87
CA GLU A 60 -17.95 -5.73 6.17
C GLU A 60 -18.66 -6.55 7.25
N MET A 61 -17.89 -7.23 8.08
CA MET A 61 -18.38 -7.86 9.31
C MET A 61 -17.25 -8.06 10.32
N PRO A 62 -17.54 -8.04 11.63
CA PRO A 62 -16.61 -8.62 12.59
C PRO A 62 -16.54 -10.13 12.37
N CYS A 63 -15.33 -10.70 12.45
CA CYS A 63 -15.17 -12.16 12.48
C CYS A 63 -15.96 -12.73 13.66
N GLN A 64 -16.73 -13.80 13.41
CA GLN A 64 -17.63 -14.40 14.41
C GLN A 64 -16.89 -15.18 15.50
N ASP A 65 -15.59 -15.44 15.30
CA ASP A 65 -14.70 -16.06 16.28
C ASP A 65 -13.88 -15.00 17.04
N CYS A 66 -12.90 -14.38 16.38
CA CYS A 66 -11.97 -13.45 17.04
C CYS A 66 -12.41 -11.98 17.09
N GLY A 67 -13.48 -11.59 16.38
CA GLY A 67 -13.93 -10.19 16.29
C GLY A 67 -13.13 -9.28 15.34
N TYR A 68 -12.14 -9.81 14.62
CA TYR A 68 -11.34 -9.02 13.65
C TYR A 68 -12.24 -8.39 12.57
N PRO A 69 -12.07 -7.09 12.23
CA PRO A 69 -12.91 -6.41 11.24
C PRO A 69 -12.58 -6.91 9.82
N LEU A 70 -13.42 -7.80 9.29
CA LEU A 70 -13.30 -8.30 7.93
C LEU A 70 -13.91 -7.29 6.97
N ARG A 71 -13.19 -7.04 5.87
CA ARG A 71 -13.70 -6.31 4.71
C ARG A 71 -13.25 -7.03 3.43
N CYS A 72 -14.19 -7.32 2.53
CA CYS A 72 -13.88 -7.94 1.26
C CYS A 72 -14.61 -7.29 0.09
N SER A 73 -14.16 -7.62 -1.12
CA SER A 73 -14.76 -7.18 -2.37
C SER A 73 -16.18 -7.74 -2.52
N SER A 74 -17.11 -6.91 -3.01
CA SER A 74 -18.47 -7.30 -3.43
C SER A 74 -18.61 -7.13 -4.95
N PRO A 75 -19.34 -8.03 -5.66
CA PRO A 75 -20.04 -9.20 -5.14
C PRO A 75 -19.08 -10.32 -4.71
N LEU A 76 -19.52 -11.13 -3.75
CA LEU A 76 -18.81 -12.31 -3.27
C LEU A 76 -19.54 -13.57 -3.74
N ASP A 77 -18.82 -14.48 -4.39
CA ASP A 77 -19.33 -15.79 -4.81
C ASP A 77 -18.93 -16.89 -3.82
N ALA A 78 -19.26 -16.68 -2.54
CA ALA A 78 -19.00 -17.62 -1.44
C ALA A 78 -20.02 -17.43 -0.33
N ALA A 79 -20.45 -18.54 0.28
CA ALA A 79 -21.38 -18.50 1.42
C ALA A 79 -20.72 -18.03 2.72
N THR A 80 -19.40 -18.20 2.83
CA THR A 80 -18.62 -17.83 4.00
C THR A 80 -17.39 -17.01 3.64
N LEU A 81 -16.85 -16.32 4.64
CA LEU A 81 -15.66 -15.48 4.57
C LEU A 81 -14.55 -16.06 5.44
N LEU A 82 -13.32 -16.08 4.92
CA LEU A 82 -12.15 -16.44 5.70
C LEU A 82 -11.60 -15.24 6.45
N CYS A 83 -11.40 -15.40 7.76
CA CYS A 83 -10.69 -14.44 8.58
C CYS A 83 -9.18 -14.51 8.29
N SER A 84 -8.64 -13.47 7.65
CA SER A 84 -7.20 -13.38 7.34
C SER A 84 -6.29 -13.34 8.58
N ASN A 85 -6.85 -12.99 9.74
CA ASN A 85 -6.13 -12.85 11.00
C ASN A 85 -6.16 -14.13 11.86
N CYS A 86 -7.34 -14.66 12.20
CA CYS A 86 -7.46 -15.87 13.04
C CYS A 86 -7.70 -17.18 12.27
N GLY A 87 -7.97 -17.10 10.95
CA GLY A 87 -8.18 -18.29 10.12
C GLY A 87 -9.58 -18.89 10.18
N TYR A 88 -10.50 -18.39 11.02
CA TYR A 88 -11.89 -18.87 11.05
C TYR A 88 -12.58 -18.64 9.69
N ASP A 89 -13.16 -19.68 9.10
CA ASP A 89 -13.63 -19.72 7.72
C ASP A 89 -15.15 -19.89 7.57
N GLU A 90 -15.88 -19.99 8.67
CA GLU A 90 -17.34 -20.15 8.68
C GLU A 90 -18.09 -18.82 8.87
N ASN A 91 -17.42 -17.67 8.69
CA ASN A 91 -18.09 -16.37 8.83
C ASN A 91 -19.18 -16.22 7.76
N LEU A 92 -20.46 -16.28 8.14
CA LEU A 92 -21.57 -16.28 7.18
C LEU A 92 -21.66 -14.95 6.42
N ALA A 93 -21.43 -14.97 5.12
CA ALA A 93 -21.45 -13.76 4.28
C ALA A 93 -22.82 -13.07 4.26
N SER A 94 -23.90 -13.82 4.49
CA SER A 94 -25.27 -13.28 4.60
C SER A 94 -25.49 -12.38 5.82
N LEU A 95 -24.58 -12.40 6.81
CA LEU A 95 -24.60 -11.51 7.97
C LEU A 95 -23.75 -10.26 7.77
N ALA A 96 -22.99 -10.17 6.67
CA ALA A 96 -22.17 -9.01 6.39
C ALA A 96 -23.01 -7.82 5.93
N THR A 97 -22.54 -6.62 6.25
CA THR A 97 -23.16 -5.36 5.82
C THR A 97 -22.50 -4.90 4.52
N GLU A 98 -23.31 -4.55 3.52
CA GLU A 98 -22.79 -3.93 2.30
C GLU A 98 -22.37 -2.48 2.57
N ARG A 99 -21.19 -2.13 2.08
CA ARG A 99 -20.61 -0.80 2.09
C ARG A 99 -20.59 -0.25 0.69
N GLU A 100 -21.16 0.95 0.57
CA GLU A 100 -21.11 1.73 -0.65
C GLU A 100 -19.66 1.95 -1.12
N PRO A 101 -19.43 2.00 -2.44
CA PRO A 101 -18.11 2.27 -2.97
C PRO A 101 -17.57 3.65 -2.61
N ASP A 102 -16.25 3.78 -2.60
CA ASP A 102 -15.60 5.07 -2.43
C ASP A 102 -15.91 6.00 -3.62
N ARG A 103 -15.94 7.31 -3.34
CA ARG A 103 -16.11 8.35 -4.35
C ARG A 103 -14.93 9.29 -4.27
N VAL A 104 -14.33 9.59 -5.41
CA VAL A 104 -13.15 10.44 -5.48
C VAL A 104 -13.40 11.64 -6.38
N HIS A 105 -12.86 12.78 -5.97
CA HIS A 105 -12.92 14.03 -6.71
C HIS A 105 -11.78 14.13 -7.72
N ILE A 106 -12.10 14.58 -8.94
CA ILE A 106 -11.10 14.79 -9.99
C ILE A 106 -10.59 16.23 -9.92
N MET A 107 -9.31 16.38 -9.61
CA MET A 107 -8.59 17.65 -9.64
C MET A 107 -7.91 17.79 -11.00
N ALA A 108 -8.40 18.74 -11.80
CA ALA A 108 -7.82 19.02 -13.11
C ALA A 108 -6.35 19.45 -12.98
N LEU A 109 -5.50 18.84 -13.81
CA LEU A 109 -4.09 19.21 -13.88
C LEU A 109 -3.93 20.56 -14.61
N PRO A 110 -3.00 21.43 -14.17
CA PRO A 110 -2.62 22.63 -14.90
C PRO A 110 -2.27 22.34 -16.38
N ARG A 111 -2.51 23.32 -17.26
CA ARG A 111 -2.14 23.18 -18.68
C ARG A 111 -0.63 23.01 -18.81
N GLY A 112 -0.21 21.97 -19.53
CA GLY A 112 1.20 21.66 -19.76
C GLY A 112 1.89 20.92 -18.62
N SER A 113 1.22 20.63 -17.51
CA SER A 113 1.76 19.78 -16.44
C SER A 113 1.30 18.32 -16.59
N GLY A 114 2.16 17.39 -16.19
CA GLY A 114 1.82 15.98 -15.96
C GLY A 114 1.49 15.72 -14.49
N PRO A 115 0.86 14.57 -14.17
CA PRO A 115 0.84 14.07 -12.81
C PRO A 115 2.26 13.70 -12.35
N ALA A 116 2.49 13.76 -11.05
CA ALA A 116 3.72 13.27 -10.45
C ALA A 116 3.69 11.74 -10.30
N ARG A 117 4.87 11.15 -10.11
CA ARG A 117 4.96 9.74 -9.71
C ARG A 117 4.21 9.55 -8.41
N TRP A 118 3.54 8.41 -8.29
CA TRP A 118 2.69 7.98 -7.17
C TRP A 118 1.33 8.67 -7.04
N ASP A 119 1.06 9.71 -7.84
CA ASP A 119 -0.27 10.31 -7.89
C ASP A 119 -1.31 9.25 -8.29
N LEU A 120 -2.47 9.30 -7.65
CA LEU A 120 -3.65 8.64 -8.14
C LEU A 120 -4.28 9.50 -9.24
N VAL A 121 -4.59 8.90 -10.38
CA VAL A 121 -5.17 9.60 -11.53
C VAL A 121 -6.43 8.93 -12.03
N ALA A 122 -7.41 9.74 -12.39
CA ALA A 122 -8.57 9.29 -13.14
C ALA A 122 -8.23 9.29 -14.62
N ILE A 123 -8.44 8.15 -15.27
CA ILE A 123 -8.21 7.98 -16.70
C ILE A 123 -9.49 7.61 -17.41
N ARG A 124 -9.61 8.04 -18.67
CA ARG A 124 -10.54 7.46 -19.62
C ARG A 124 -9.86 6.27 -20.29
N LEU A 125 -10.46 5.09 -20.17
CA LEU A 125 -9.90 3.90 -20.83
C LEU A 125 -10.02 4.03 -22.35
N PRO A 126 -8.92 3.88 -23.12
CA PRO A 126 -8.97 3.99 -24.57
C PRO A 126 -9.98 3.01 -25.18
N GLY A 127 -10.92 3.54 -25.98
CA GLY A 127 -11.95 2.73 -26.64
C GLY A 127 -13.10 2.25 -25.75
N LYS A 128 -13.13 2.62 -24.46
CA LYS A 128 -14.25 2.33 -23.53
C LYS A 128 -14.88 3.64 -23.06
N SER A 129 -16.18 3.61 -22.71
CA SER A 129 -16.88 4.75 -22.08
C SER A 129 -16.65 4.86 -20.57
N ALA A 130 -15.88 3.92 -19.99
CA ALA A 130 -15.63 3.81 -18.56
C ALA A 130 -14.39 4.61 -18.11
N TYR A 131 -14.42 5.04 -16.86
CA TYR A 131 -13.29 5.63 -16.15
C TYR A 131 -12.63 4.59 -15.26
N ALA A 132 -11.34 4.77 -14.99
CA ALA A 132 -10.62 4.00 -13.99
C ALA A 132 -9.73 4.93 -13.17
N VAL A 133 -9.47 4.56 -11.93
CA VAL A 133 -8.38 5.14 -11.13
C VAL A 133 -7.19 4.20 -11.16
N LYS A 134 -6.00 4.76 -11.32
CA LYS A 134 -4.73 4.06 -11.22
C LYS A 134 -3.67 4.95 -10.60
N ARG A 135 -2.61 4.33 -10.10
CA ARG A 135 -1.42 5.01 -9.61
C ARG A 135 -0.44 5.25 -10.74
N VAL A 136 0.10 6.46 -10.83
CA VAL A 136 1.19 6.80 -11.75
C VAL A 136 2.48 6.16 -11.26
N ILE A 137 3.03 5.25 -12.06
CA ILE A 137 4.26 4.53 -11.74
C ILE A 137 5.41 4.99 -12.60
N GLY A 138 5.22 5.05 -13.93
CA GLY A 138 6.24 5.48 -14.88
C GLY A 138 5.89 6.80 -15.54
N LEU A 139 6.91 7.64 -15.69
CA LEU A 139 6.82 8.97 -16.29
C LEU A 139 7.32 8.93 -17.75
N PRO A 140 6.98 9.95 -18.57
CA PRO A 140 7.44 10.03 -19.95
C PRO A 140 8.96 9.90 -20.09
N GLY A 141 9.41 9.07 -21.03
CA GLY A 141 10.82 8.84 -21.30
C GLY A 141 11.50 7.77 -20.44
N GLU A 142 10.78 7.11 -19.53
CA GLU A 142 11.36 6.07 -18.66
C GLU A 142 11.17 4.65 -19.23
N LEU A 143 12.12 3.77 -18.93
CA LEU A 143 11.96 2.32 -19.07
C LEU A 143 11.52 1.72 -17.74
N ILE A 144 10.28 1.26 -17.63
CA ILE A 144 9.79 0.64 -16.40
C ILE A 144 10.12 -0.85 -16.37
N ARG A 145 10.62 -1.34 -15.24
CA ARG A 145 10.84 -2.77 -14.99
C ARG A 145 10.22 -3.16 -13.65
N ILE A 146 9.53 -4.29 -13.61
CA ILE A 146 9.07 -4.95 -12.38
C ILE A 146 9.95 -6.17 -12.17
N GLN A 147 10.47 -6.35 -10.96
CA GLN A 147 11.33 -7.49 -10.63
C GLN A 147 11.36 -7.71 -9.12
N GLY A 148 11.14 -8.94 -8.68
CA GLY A 148 11.20 -9.35 -7.27
C GLY A 148 10.25 -8.59 -6.37
N GLY A 149 9.08 -8.20 -6.88
CA GLY A 149 8.12 -7.36 -6.15
C GLY A 149 8.39 -5.86 -6.19
N GLU A 150 9.54 -5.43 -6.72
CA GLU A 150 9.96 -4.03 -6.78
C GLU A 150 9.74 -3.43 -8.17
N ILE A 151 9.68 -2.08 -8.24
CA ILE A 151 9.59 -1.34 -9.50
C ILE A 151 10.84 -0.49 -9.71
N TYR A 152 11.35 -0.51 -10.93
CA TYR A 152 12.49 0.28 -11.36
C TYR A 152 12.09 1.20 -12.51
N ALA A 153 12.56 2.45 -12.46
CA ALA A 153 12.62 3.32 -13.64
C ALA A 153 14.07 3.34 -14.14
N ASP A 154 14.25 2.91 -15.37
CA ASP A 154 15.53 2.63 -16.03
C ASP A 154 16.37 1.59 -15.27
N LYS A 155 17.22 2.05 -14.35
CA LYS A 155 18.06 1.24 -13.47
C LYS A 155 17.89 1.60 -11.99
N GLN A 156 17.05 2.58 -11.68
CA GLN A 156 16.86 3.09 -10.33
C GLN A 156 15.62 2.45 -9.71
N LEU A 157 15.76 1.91 -8.51
CA LEU A 157 14.64 1.47 -7.69
C LEU A 157 13.74 2.66 -7.37
N LEU A 158 12.44 2.51 -7.60
CA LEU A 158 11.44 3.49 -7.22
C LEU A 158 11.07 3.31 -5.75
N GLN A 159 11.69 4.10 -4.89
CA GLN A 159 11.45 4.07 -3.46
C GLN A 159 10.20 4.86 -3.08
N LYS A 160 9.31 4.25 -2.30
CA LYS A 160 8.15 4.94 -1.73
C LYS A 160 8.59 5.87 -0.60
N SER A 161 7.84 6.95 -0.40
CA SER A 161 7.91 7.71 0.84
C SER A 161 7.28 6.89 1.97
N TRP A 162 7.65 7.20 3.22
CA TRP A 162 7.02 6.59 4.38
C TRP A 162 5.49 6.71 4.37
N GLN A 163 4.98 7.91 4.04
CA GLN A 163 3.53 8.16 3.96
C GLN A 163 2.86 7.28 2.91
N LEU A 164 3.50 7.07 1.77
CA LEU A 164 2.97 6.22 0.70
C LEU A 164 2.97 4.74 1.12
N PHE A 165 4.04 4.26 1.75
CA PHE A 165 4.10 2.91 2.32
C PHE A 165 2.97 2.69 3.33
N GLU A 166 2.74 3.64 4.25
CA GLU A 166 1.64 3.54 5.22
C GLU A 166 0.25 3.48 4.58
N GLN A 167 0.06 4.09 3.42
CA GLN A 167 -1.20 4.04 2.66
C GLN A 167 -1.41 2.72 1.92
N LEU A 168 -0.32 2.08 1.50
CA LEU A 168 -0.34 0.87 0.66
C LEU A 168 -0.26 -0.43 1.47
N ARG A 169 0.29 -0.37 2.68
CA ARG A 169 0.50 -1.54 3.52
C ARG A 169 -0.81 -2.27 3.82
N VAL A 170 -0.73 -3.59 3.91
CA VAL A 170 -1.85 -4.47 4.22
C VAL A 170 -1.55 -5.20 5.52
N GLU A 171 -2.51 -5.17 6.45
CA GLU A 171 -2.40 -5.88 7.73
C GLU A 171 -2.49 -7.39 7.48
N VAL A 172 -1.56 -8.13 8.05
CA VAL A 172 -1.51 -9.60 7.93
C VAL A 172 -1.60 -10.32 9.27
N HIS A 173 -1.45 -9.60 10.38
CA HIS A 173 -1.64 -10.11 11.73
C HIS A 173 -1.90 -8.96 12.70
N HIS A 174 -2.84 -9.18 13.62
CA HIS A 174 -3.14 -8.29 14.73
C HIS A 174 -3.36 -9.12 16.00
N LEU A 175 -2.41 -9.02 16.94
CA LEU A 175 -2.39 -9.85 18.15
C LEU A 175 -3.65 -9.70 19.01
N GLY A 176 -4.26 -8.50 19.00
CA GLY A 176 -5.48 -8.21 19.77
C GLY A 176 -6.74 -8.97 19.36
N TYR A 177 -6.72 -9.70 18.24
CA TYR A 177 -7.84 -10.53 17.77
C TYR A 177 -7.37 -11.99 17.72
N GLN A 178 -7.55 -12.72 18.82
CA GLN A 178 -7.11 -14.11 18.94
C GLN A 178 -8.26 -15.07 18.66
N ALA A 179 -7.98 -16.22 18.06
CA ALA A 179 -8.98 -17.27 17.93
C ALA A 179 -9.46 -17.74 19.31
N ALA A 180 -10.66 -18.32 19.38
CA ALA A 180 -11.17 -18.88 20.62
C ALA A 180 -10.25 -19.97 21.20
N ASN A 181 -9.60 -20.75 20.34
CA ASN A 181 -8.53 -21.67 20.73
C ASN A 181 -7.16 -21.08 20.35
N PRO A 182 -6.26 -20.78 21.30
CA PRO A 182 -4.96 -20.16 21.04
C PRO A 182 -4.02 -20.99 20.16
N ASP A 183 -4.21 -22.31 20.12
CA ASP A 183 -3.45 -23.22 19.26
C ASP A 183 -3.98 -23.24 17.82
N ASP A 184 -5.21 -22.78 17.62
CA ASP A 184 -5.86 -22.70 16.32
C ASP A 184 -5.65 -21.29 15.76
N GLY A 185 -4.74 -21.13 14.79
CA GLY A 185 -4.55 -19.83 14.17
C GLY A 185 -3.45 -19.79 13.14
N PRO A 186 -3.56 -18.92 12.14
CA PRO A 186 -2.60 -18.80 11.05
C PRO A 186 -1.35 -18.01 11.47
N SER A 187 -1.31 -17.46 12.69
CA SER A 187 -0.19 -16.66 13.22
C SER A 187 -0.06 -16.85 14.73
N THR A 188 1.12 -17.23 15.20
CA THR A 188 1.39 -17.43 16.63
C THR A 188 2.77 -16.89 16.99
N TRP A 189 2.86 -16.16 18.11
CA TRP A 189 4.14 -15.80 18.71
C TRP A 189 4.60 -16.93 19.62
N LYS A 190 5.82 -17.44 19.41
CA LYS A 190 6.41 -18.54 20.20
C LYS A 190 7.74 -18.11 20.78
N ALA A 191 8.08 -18.61 21.96
CA ALA A 191 9.40 -18.42 22.52
C ALA A 191 10.44 -19.18 21.70
N GLU A 192 11.54 -18.53 21.34
CA GLU A 192 12.64 -19.16 20.60
C GLU A 192 13.37 -20.19 21.48
N GLN A 193 13.35 -19.99 22.80
CA GLN A 193 14.00 -20.85 23.78
C GLN A 193 13.09 -21.05 25.00
N LEU A 194 13.18 -22.25 25.60
CA LEU A 194 12.52 -22.57 26.85
C LEU A 194 13.57 -22.89 27.92
N PRO A 195 13.31 -22.55 29.19
CA PRO A 195 12.13 -21.83 29.69
C PRO A 195 12.15 -20.32 29.35
N THR A 196 10.97 -19.71 29.17
CA THR A 196 10.80 -18.30 28.78
C THR A 196 10.13 -17.46 29.89
N GLY A 197 10.46 -16.18 29.95
CA GLY A 197 9.81 -15.14 30.75
C GLY A 197 8.63 -14.46 30.04
N TRP A 198 8.32 -14.86 28.80
CA TRP A 198 7.19 -14.36 28.05
C TRP A 198 5.88 -15.11 28.36
N THR A 199 4.82 -14.36 28.56
CA THR A 199 3.42 -14.81 28.60
C THR A 199 2.70 -14.23 27.39
N ILE A 200 2.05 -15.07 26.56
CA ILE A 200 1.61 -14.69 25.20
C ILE A 200 0.12 -14.31 25.10
N SER A 201 -0.75 -14.76 26.03
CA SER A 201 -2.21 -14.52 25.95
C SER A 201 -2.74 -13.82 27.20
N PRO A 202 -3.63 -12.80 27.08
CA PRO A 202 -4.16 -12.16 25.87
C PRO A 202 -3.30 -10.99 25.35
N SER A 203 -2.18 -10.71 26.00
CA SER A 203 -1.21 -9.67 25.63
C SER A 203 0.19 -10.22 25.88
N LEU A 204 1.19 -9.87 25.05
CA LEU A 204 2.57 -10.27 25.34
C LEU A 204 3.05 -9.52 26.58
N GLN A 205 3.41 -10.26 27.62
CA GLN A 205 4.00 -9.73 28.84
C GLN A 205 5.32 -10.45 29.09
N PHE A 206 6.35 -9.70 29.44
CA PHE A 206 7.64 -10.25 29.78
C PHE A 206 7.94 -9.96 31.25
N GLN A 207 8.42 -10.99 31.95
CA GLN A 207 9.06 -10.87 33.26
C GLN A 207 10.47 -11.46 33.18
N PRO A 208 11.51 -10.72 33.58
CA PRO A 208 12.88 -11.22 33.53
C PRO A 208 13.02 -12.43 34.47
N ARG A 209 13.66 -13.49 33.98
CA ARG A 209 13.95 -14.69 34.77
C ARG A 209 15.37 -14.68 35.33
N GLU A 210 16.29 -14.07 34.59
CA GLU A 210 17.67 -13.84 34.96
C GLU A 210 18.05 -12.40 34.57
N GLU A 211 18.92 -11.78 35.34
CA GLU A 211 19.31 -10.38 35.12
C GLU A 211 20.20 -10.27 33.88
N GLY A 212 19.87 -9.36 32.97
CA GLY A 212 20.67 -9.04 31.79
C GLY A 212 20.60 -10.05 30.63
N THR A 213 19.84 -11.15 30.76
CA THR A 213 19.63 -12.09 29.65
C THR A 213 18.50 -11.62 28.73
N TRP A 214 18.68 -11.81 27.42
CA TRP A 214 17.64 -11.53 26.43
C TRP A 214 16.76 -12.76 26.26
N ASP A 215 15.44 -12.54 26.24
CA ASP A 215 14.46 -13.56 25.92
C ASP A 215 13.66 -13.10 24.69
N GLN A 216 13.41 -14.03 23.76
CA GLN A 216 12.91 -13.73 22.43
C GLN A 216 11.64 -14.51 22.07
N LEU A 217 10.72 -13.79 21.45
CA LEU A 217 9.59 -14.36 20.72
C LEU A 217 9.83 -14.29 19.22
N VAL A 218 9.40 -15.31 18.49
CA VAL A 218 9.38 -15.37 17.03
C VAL A 218 7.94 -15.50 16.54
N LEU A 219 7.62 -14.79 15.45
CA LEU A 219 6.34 -14.99 14.76
C LEU A 219 6.44 -16.19 13.83
N GLU A 220 5.62 -17.20 14.08
CA GLU A 220 5.32 -18.25 13.12
C GLU A 220 4.01 -17.94 12.40
N ARG A 221 4.02 -17.99 11.06
CA ARG A 221 2.85 -17.68 10.25
C ARG A 221 2.61 -18.72 9.16
N GLN A 222 1.38 -19.19 9.07
CA GLN A 222 0.80 -19.93 7.95
C GLN A 222 -0.35 -19.09 7.36
N PRO A 223 -0.20 -18.48 6.17
CA PRO A 223 -1.22 -17.59 5.59
C PRO A 223 -2.63 -18.19 5.56
N ALA A 224 -3.62 -17.47 6.11
CA ALA A 224 -5.03 -17.83 5.98
C ALA A 224 -5.55 -17.32 4.63
N ILE A 225 -5.68 -18.23 3.67
CA ILE A 225 -6.11 -17.94 2.30
C ILE A 225 -7.26 -18.89 1.91
N PRO A 226 -8.39 -18.38 1.38
CA PRO A 226 -9.55 -19.20 1.03
C PRO A 226 -9.19 -20.27 0.00
N GLY A 227 -9.53 -21.53 0.29
CA GLY A 227 -9.28 -22.64 -0.63
C GLY A 227 -7.81 -22.94 -0.89
N LEU A 228 -6.88 -22.44 -0.06
CA LEU A 228 -5.46 -22.73 -0.20
C LEU A 228 -5.20 -24.21 0.10
N VAL A 229 -4.74 -24.93 -0.93
CA VAL A 229 -4.22 -26.29 -0.81
C VAL A 229 -2.71 -26.21 -0.91
N THR A 230 -2.02 -26.51 0.18
CA THR A 230 -0.55 -26.66 0.18
C THR A 230 -0.20 -28.15 0.28
N PRO A 231 0.79 -28.64 -0.48
CA PRO A 231 1.31 -29.99 -0.27
C PRO A 231 1.74 -30.18 1.19
N PRO A 232 1.44 -31.32 1.84
CA PRO A 232 1.79 -31.54 3.25
C PRO A 232 3.28 -31.38 3.57
N ASP A 233 4.15 -31.67 2.60
CA ASP A 233 5.60 -31.56 2.69
C ASP A 233 6.14 -30.15 2.44
N GLN A 234 5.32 -29.24 1.90
CA GLN A 234 5.71 -27.87 1.54
C GLN A 234 4.63 -26.86 1.96
N PRO A 235 4.36 -26.72 3.27
CA PRO A 235 3.39 -25.76 3.75
C PRO A 235 3.86 -24.34 3.42
N LEU A 236 2.93 -23.50 2.97
CA LEU A 236 3.19 -22.08 2.76
C LEU A 236 3.40 -21.40 4.13
N ARG A 237 4.59 -20.84 4.34
CA ARG A 237 4.97 -20.16 5.59
C ARG A 237 5.34 -18.70 5.33
N GLY A 238 5.25 -17.91 6.39
CA GLY A 238 5.67 -16.52 6.39
C GLY A 238 4.58 -15.56 5.89
N ILE A 239 5.02 -14.44 5.33
CA ILE A 239 4.17 -13.34 4.88
C ILE A 239 4.14 -13.36 3.35
N VAL A 240 2.94 -13.36 2.76
CA VAL A 240 2.74 -13.54 1.31
C VAL A 240 1.86 -12.45 0.70
N ASP A 241 1.90 -12.33 -0.62
CA ASP A 241 1.27 -11.27 -1.44
C ASP A 241 -0.23 -11.46 -1.66
N TYR A 242 -0.88 -12.17 -0.76
CA TYR A 242 -2.32 -12.27 -0.75
C TYR A 242 -2.95 -10.96 -0.26
N GLN A 243 -4.06 -10.58 -0.90
CA GLN A 243 -4.89 -9.44 -0.50
C GLN A 243 -6.14 -10.02 0.17
N PRO A 244 -6.31 -9.92 1.50
CA PRO A 244 -7.44 -10.48 2.24
C PRO A 244 -8.82 -10.15 1.67
N ALA A 245 -8.95 -8.99 1.03
CA ALA A 245 -10.19 -8.55 0.42
C ALA A 245 -10.58 -9.31 -0.86
N ASN A 246 -9.67 -10.06 -1.47
CA ASN A 246 -9.90 -10.85 -2.68
C ASN A 246 -10.43 -12.25 -2.34
N GLN A 247 -11.42 -12.33 -1.45
CA GLN A 247 -12.03 -13.60 -1.02
C GLN A 247 -12.51 -14.40 -2.24
N GLY A 248 -12.14 -15.68 -2.32
CA GLY A 248 -12.47 -16.56 -3.43
C GLY A 248 -11.63 -16.36 -4.71
N LEU A 249 -10.68 -15.42 -4.75
CA LEU A 249 -9.81 -15.26 -5.90
C LEU A 249 -8.73 -16.36 -5.93
N ALA A 250 -8.82 -17.23 -6.93
CA ALA A 250 -7.79 -18.22 -7.18
C ALA A 250 -6.45 -17.56 -7.53
N ARG A 251 -5.41 -17.89 -6.76
CA ARG A 251 -4.03 -17.46 -6.99
C ARG A 251 -3.16 -18.71 -7.21
N PRO A 252 -2.79 -19.04 -8.47
CA PRO A 252 -2.00 -20.23 -8.74
C PRO A 252 -0.57 -20.12 -8.19
N ARG A 253 -0.10 -18.90 -7.93
CA ARG A 253 1.18 -18.60 -7.31
C ARG A 253 1.05 -17.45 -6.32
N LEU A 254 1.69 -17.63 -5.17
CA LEU A 254 1.86 -16.64 -4.12
C LEU A 254 3.36 -16.41 -3.92
N HIS A 255 3.73 -15.17 -3.65
CA HIS A 255 5.11 -14.75 -3.45
C HIS A 255 5.26 -14.34 -2.00
N GLN A 256 6.34 -14.83 -1.38
CA GLN A 256 6.68 -14.39 -0.04
C GLN A 256 7.28 -12.98 -0.11
N LEU A 257 6.84 -12.09 0.78
CA LEU A 257 7.30 -10.72 0.80
C LEU A 257 8.54 -10.59 1.66
N ARG A 258 9.35 -9.63 1.26
CA ARG A 258 10.50 -9.15 2.00
C ARG A 258 10.25 -7.78 2.64
N ASP A 259 9.24 -7.05 2.15
CA ASP A 259 8.87 -5.72 2.63
C ASP A 259 7.76 -5.84 3.68
N VAL A 260 8.15 -5.67 4.94
CA VAL A 260 7.33 -5.95 6.11
C VAL A 260 7.53 -4.90 7.18
N MET A 261 6.53 -4.76 8.04
CA MET A 261 6.58 -3.90 9.20
C MET A 261 5.95 -4.61 10.40
N VAL A 262 6.55 -4.43 11.56
CA VAL A 262 5.96 -4.77 12.86
C VAL A 262 5.83 -3.48 13.67
N GLU A 263 4.68 -3.30 14.31
CA GLU A 263 4.47 -2.20 15.26
C GLU A 263 3.67 -2.66 16.48
N ALA A 264 3.85 -1.98 17.60
CA ALA A 264 3.13 -2.26 18.84
C ALA A 264 3.13 -1.04 19.77
N ASP A 265 2.20 -1.04 20.71
CA ASP A 265 2.26 -0.19 21.89
C ASP A 265 3.03 -0.91 22.99
N LEU A 266 4.18 -0.37 23.36
CA LEU A 266 5.06 -0.87 24.41
C LEU A 266 4.82 -0.10 25.71
N ALA A 267 4.44 -0.80 26.78
CA ALA A 267 4.55 -0.32 28.15
C ALA A 267 5.78 -0.97 28.79
N ALA A 268 6.67 -0.17 29.37
CA ALA A 268 7.94 -0.66 29.90
C ALA A 268 8.36 0.08 31.17
N THR A 269 9.07 -0.62 32.04
CA THR A 269 9.65 -0.04 33.26
C THR A 269 11.03 0.58 32.98
N PRO A 270 11.53 1.54 33.78
CA PRO A 270 12.76 2.29 33.46
C PRO A 270 14.03 1.46 33.27
N LEU A 271 14.08 0.24 33.81
CA LEU A 271 15.22 -0.67 33.68
C LEU A 271 15.09 -1.64 32.51
N ALA A 272 14.01 -1.57 31.73
CA ALA A 272 13.74 -2.49 30.65
C ALA A 272 14.56 -2.16 29.41
N ARG A 273 14.99 -3.21 28.70
CA ARG A 273 15.46 -3.12 27.32
C ARG A 273 14.49 -3.89 26.45
N PHE A 274 14.16 -3.33 25.30
CA PHE A 274 13.23 -3.94 24.36
C PHE A 274 13.76 -3.83 22.94
N ARG A 275 13.51 -4.85 22.10
CA ARG A 275 13.87 -4.80 20.69
C ARG A 275 12.82 -5.41 19.77
N LEU A 276 12.68 -4.79 18.60
CA LEU A 276 12.02 -5.36 17.41
C LEU A 276 13.12 -5.82 16.46
N GLU A 277 12.97 -7.01 15.88
CA GLU A 277 13.94 -7.55 14.92
C GLU A 277 13.25 -8.11 13.67
N ILE A 278 13.85 -7.86 12.51
CA ILE A 278 13.49 -8.45 11.22
C ILE A 278 14.73 -9.17 10.71
N ARG A 279 14.72 -10.50 10.73
CA ARG A 279 15.80 -11.34 10.20
C ARG A 279 15.50 -11.71 8.76
N CYS A 280 16.36 -11.32 7.83
CA CYS A 280 16.29 -11.63 6.40
C CYS A 280 17.55 -12.38 5.99
N GLY A 281 17.47 -13.70 5.85
CA GLY A 281 18.66 -14.54 5.64
C GLY A 281 19.62 -14.42 6.82
N ASP A 282 20.88 -14.08 6.54
CA ASP A 282 21.93 -13.91 7.56
C ASP A 282 21.93 -12.52 8.20
N THR A 283 21.16 -11.58 7.64
CA THR A 283 21.12 -10.20 8.16
C THR A 283 19.97 -9.99 9.12
N VAL A 284 20.24 -9.37 10.27
CA VAL A 284 19.23 -8.97 11.26
C VAL A 284 19.15 -7.45 11.30
N TYR A 285 17.97 -6.91 11.03
CA TYR A 285 17.65 -5.51 11.28
C TYR A 285 17.00 -5.39 12.64
N ARG A 286 17.52 -4.50 13.49
CA ARG A 286 17.04 -4.37 14.87
C ARG A 286 16.79 -2.92 15.22
N ALA A 287 15.64 -2.64 15.81
CA ALA A 287 15.40 -1.43 16.57
C ALA A 287 15.41 -1.79 18.06
N GLU A 288 16.30 -1.17 18.82
CA GLU A 288 16.50 -1.42 20.25
C GLU A 288 16.21 -0.16 21.05
N LEU A 289 15.34 -0.29 22.04
CA LEU A 289 15.02 0.72 23.02
C LEU A 289 15.74 0.37 24.32
N ASP A 290 16.73 1.18 24.69
CA ASP A 290 17.45 1.09 25.97
C ASP A 290 16.92 2.21 26.88
N LEU A 291 15.97 1.86 27.76
CA LEU A 291 15.39 2.81 28.71
C LEU A 291 16.39 3.26 29.78
N PRO A 292 17.27 2.39 30.34
CA PRO A 292 18.35 2.84 31.23
C PRO A 292 19.22 3.95 30.62
N GLU A 293 19.61 3.79 29.36
CA GLU A 293 20.45 4.77 28.66
C GLU A 293 19.66 5.91 28.00
N GLN A 294 18.33 5.83 28.01
CA GLN A 294 17.43 6.77 27.32
C GLN A 294 17.80 6.93 25.83
N GLN A 295 18.11 5.81 25.17
CA GLN A 295 18.51 5.77 23.77
C GLN A 295 17.66 4.79 22.97
N VAL A 296 17.48 5.11 21.70
CA VAL A 296 17.01 4.17 20.69
C VAL A 296 18.08 4.01 19.62
N ARG A 297 18.38 2.76 19.26
CA ARG A 297 19.40 2.41 18.30
C ARG A 297 18.84 1.52 17.21
N LEU A 298 19.24 1.81 15.99
CA LEU A 298 18.90 1.02 14.82
C LEU A 298 20.16 0.30 14.33
N TYR A 299 20.07 -1.01 14.12
CA TYR A 299 21.19 -1.85 13.74
C TYR A 299 20.94 -2.60 12.42
N SER A 300 22.03 -2.93 11.72
CA SER A 300 22.09 -3.97 10.70
C SER A 300 23.23 -4.91 11.08
N GLY A 301 22.88 -6.15 11.43
CA GLY A 301 23.82 -7.07 12.04
C GLY A 301 24.44 -6.47 13.32
N PRO A 302 25.78 -6.42 13.44
CA PRO A 302 26.45 -5.82 14.59
C PRO A 302 26.53 -4.28 14.53
N ASP A 303 26.32 -3.68 13.37
CA ASP A 303 26.61 -2.26 13.14
C ASP A 303 25.45 -1.36 13.56
N VAL A 304 25.76 -0.30 14.31
CA VAL A 304 24.80 0.76 14.65
C VAL A 304 24.68 1.72 13.48
N LEU A 305 23.49 1.82 12.90
CA LEU A 305 23.20 2.64 11.73
C LEU A 305 22.73 4.04 12.12
N ALA A 306 21.97 4.12 13.21
CA ALA A 306 21.46 5.37 13.74
C ALA A 306 21.22 5.23 15.25
N SER A 307 21.33 6.36 15.95
CA SER A 307 20.97 6.49 17.35
C SER A 307 20.23 7.79 17.57
N ALA A 308 19.23 7.77 18.44
CA ALA A 308 18.50 8.96 18.86
C ALA A 308 18.13 8.85 20.34
N PRO A 309 17.95 9.97 21.06
CA PRO A 309 17.35 9.95 22.39
C PRO A 309 15.99 9.24 22.38
N LEU A 310 15.65 8.57 23.48
CA LEU A 310 14.34 7.94 23.66
C LEU A 310 13.23 9.00 23.50
N PRO A 311 12.22 8.78 22.63
CA PRO A 311 11.13 9.73 22.48
C PRO A 311 10.32 9.83 23.79
N PRO A 312 9.71 11.00 24.07
CA PRO A 312 8.85 11.17 25.22
C PRO A 312 7.74 10.12 25.23
N SER A 313 7.49 9.55 26.40
CA SER A 313 6.44 8.57 26.65
C SER A 313 5.16 9.24 27.14
N THR A 314 4.01 8.62 26.89
CA THR A 314 2.76 8.93 27.61
C THR A 314 2.50 7.80 28.59
N ASP A 315 2.48 8.07 29.90
CA ASP A 315 2.26 7.06 30.95
C ASP A 315 3.22 5.85 30.88
N SER A 316 4.51 6.09 30.57
CA SER A 316 5.51 5.04 30.33
C SER A 316 5.12 4.09 29.19
N ARG A 317 4.46 4.64 28.17
CA ARG A 317 4.10 3.94 26.93
C ARG A 317 4.68 4.61 25.70
N TRP A 318 5.09 3.78 24.76
CA TRP A 318 5.66 4.17 23.48
C TRP A 318 4.94 3.42 22.37
N LYS A 319 4.53 4.14 21.31
CA LYS A 319 4.24 3.50 20.03
C LYS A 319 5.57 3.26 19.34
N ILE A 320 5.84 2.02 18.98
CA ILE A 320 7.09 1.60 18.36
C ILE A 320 6.81 0.79 17.11
N GLY A 321 7.71 0.88 16.14
CA GLY A 321 7.63 0.04 14.97
C GLY A 321 8.97 -0.05 14.25
N LEU A 322 9.12 -1.13 13.50
CA LEU A 322 10.26 -1.41 12.65
C LEU A 322 9.74 -1.87 11.29
N ALA A 323 10.17 -1.20 10.23
CA ALA A 323 9.78 -1.53 8.86
C ALA A 323 11.02 -1.66 7.96
N VAL A 324 11.05 -2.71 7.15
CA VAL A 324 11.96 -2.85 6.00
C VAL A 324 11.10 -2.79 4.75
N TYR A 325 11.31 -1.81 3.87
CA TYR A 325 10.59 -1.69 2.59
C TYR A 325 11.41 -0.92 1.57
N ASP A 326 11.35 -1.27 0.28
CA ASP A 326 12.10 -0.58 -0.80
C ASP A 326 13.58 -0.29 -0.48
N ARG A 327 14.24 -1.18 0.27
CA ARG A 327 15.59 -0.95 0.80
C ARG A 327 15.68 0.34 1.63
N GLN A 328 14.73 0.49 2.53
CA GLN A 328 14.69 1.50 3.58
C GLN A 328 14.36 0.81 4.88
N LEU A 329 14.98 1.28 5.97
CA LEU A 329 14.70 0.83 7.32
C LEU A 329 14.11 2.01 8.09
N VAL A 330 12.92 1.83 8.65
CA VAL A 330 12.25 2.88 9.39
C VAL A 330 11.94 2.39 10.78
N MET A 331 12.23 3.24 11.75
CA MET A 331 11.76 3.09 13.10
C MET A 331 10.70 4.14 13.38
N THR A 332 9.55 3.72 13.87
CA THR A 332 8.48 4.64 14.26
C THR A 332 8.46 4.81 15.77
N GLY A 333 8.21 6.03 16.23
CA GLY A 333 8.13 6.41 17.64
C GLY A 333 6.94 7.34 17.89
N ALA A 334 6.55 7.53 19.15
CA ALA A 334 5.48 8.48 19.53
C ALA A 334 5.79 9.94 19.11
N ALA A 335 7.07 10.31 18.99
CA ALA A 335 7.53 11.64 18.56
C ALA A 335 7.70 11.79 17.03
N GLY A 336 7.31 10.77 16.26
CA GLY A 336 7.45 10.75 14.79
C GLY A 336 8.28 9.57 14.30
N ASN A 337 8.49 9.54 12.98
CA ASN A 337 9.19 8.43 12.33
C ASN A 337 10.66 8.80 12.11
N HIS A 338 11.56 7.97 12.61
CA HIS A 338 12.98 8.02 12.33
C HIS A 338 13.24 7.16 11.08
N LEU A 339 13.26 7.84 9.93
CA LEU A 339 13.58 7.21 8.66
C LEU A 339 15.10 7.17 8.49
N VAL A 340 15.65 5.96 8.35
CA VAL A 340 17.06 5.77 8.03
C VAL A 340 17.12 5.10 6.66
N PRO A 341 17.35 5.87 5.58
CA PRO A 341 17.38 5.33 4.24
C PRO A 341 18.68 4.53 4.10
N LEU A 342 18.58 3.22 4.31
CA LEU A 342 19.71 2.30 4.26
C LEU A 342 19.58 1.46 3.02
N LYS A 343 20.58 1.59 2.13
CA LYS A 343 20.73 0.64 1.03
C LYS A 343 21.04 -0.73 1.63
N ILE A 344 19.98 -1.49 1.84
CA ILE A 344 20.03 -2.89 2.19
C ILE A 344 20.40 -3.63 0.90
N ASP A 345 21.61 -4.16 0.85
CA ASP A 345 21.97 -5.13 -0.18
C ASP A 345 21.21 -6.42 0.13
N ARG A 346 20.31 -6.81 -0.78
CA ARG A 346 19.49 -8.00 -0.67
C ARG A 346 20.26 -9.26 -1.09
N GLU A 347 21.52 -9.38 -0.68
CA GLU A 347 22.28 -10.62 -0.89
C GLU A 347 21.79 -11.66 0.12
N GLY A 348 20.90 -12.54 -0.33
CA GLY A 348 20.32 -13.61 0.48
C GLY A 348 18.90 -13.97 0.07
N ASP A 349 18.62 -15.28 0.02
CA ASP A 349 17.31 -15.85 -0.34
C ASP A 349 16.34 -15.97 0.85
N GLY A 350 16.70 -15.40 2.00
CA GLY A 350 15.93 -15.55 3.24
C GLY A 350 14.74 -14.60 3.34
N TYR A 351 13.58 -15.16 3.63
CA TYR A 351 12.35 -14.43 3.91
C TYR A 351 12.36 -13.81 5.33
N PRO A 352 11.62 -12.72 5.56
CA PRO A 352 11.66 -12.02 6.83
C PRO A 352 11.03 -12.87 7.93
N VAL A 353 11.79 -13.05 9.01
CA VAL A 353 11.32 -13.59 10.29
C VAL A 353 11.26 -12.45 11.28
N LEU A 354 10.10 -12.26 11.90
CA LEU A 354 9.87 -11.20 12.89
C LEU A 354 10.15 -11.73 14.28
N LEU A 355 10.94 -10.98 15.05
CA LEU A 355 11.24 -11.31 16.44
C LEU A 355 11.02 -10.11 17.36
N LEU A 356 10.72 -10.41 18.61
CA LEU A 356 10.61 -9.46 19.72
C LEU A 356 11.55 -9.92 20.81
N GLY A 357 12.33 -9.01 21.37
CA GLY A 357 13.23 -9.31 22.49
C GLY A 357 12.99 -8.39 23.66
N ALA A 358 13.10 -8.90 24.88
CA ALA A 358 13.09 -8.11 26.10
C ALA A 358 14.17 -8.58 27.08
N SER A 359 14.64 -7.65 27.92
CA SER A 359 15.62 -7.92 28.95
C SER A 359 15.54 -6.89 30.10
N GLY A 360 16.16 -7.22 31.22
CA GLY A 360 16.37 -6.33 32.36
C GLY A 360 15.16 -6.19 33.28
N ALA A 361 14.00 -5.80 32.73
CA ALA A 361 12.80 -5.55 33.53
C ALA A 361 11.51 -5.81 32.75
N ALA A 362 10.38 -5.71 33.45
CA ALA A 362 9.07 -6.05 32.90
C ALA A 362 8.67 -5.14 31.73
N VAL A 363 8.11 -5.77 30.69
CA VAL A 363 7.46 -5.08 29.55
C VAL A 363 6.10 -5.70 29.24
N GLN A 364 5.22 -4.91 28.64
CA GLN A 364 3.94 -5.35 28.11
C GLN A 364 3.72 -4.75 26.72
N LEU A 365 3.33 -5.59 25.76
CA LEU A 365 2.93 -5.16 24.42
C LEU A 365 1.42 -5.26 24.25
N LYS A 366 0.84 -4.24 23.62
CA LYS A 366 -0.55 -4.21 23.17
C LYS A 366 -0.62 -3.75 21.72
N GLY A 367 -1.74 -4.07 21.07
CA GLY A 367 -1.99 -3.59 19.70
C GLY A 367 -0.91 -4.00 18.70
N LEU A 368 -0.22 -5.12 18.93
CA LEU A 368 0.84 -5.57 18.03
C LEU A 368 0.25 -5.93 16.67
N ARG A 369 0.81 -5.34 15.62
CA ARG A 369 0.40 -5.50 14.23
C ARG A 369 1.58 -5.84 13.35
N VAL A 370 1.30 -6.64 12.34
CA VAL A 370 2.23 -6.95 11.26
C VAL A 370 1.60 -6.56 9.95
N TRP A 371 2.40 -5.87 9.15
CA TRP A 371 2.01 -5.32 7.87
C TRP A 371 2.97 -5.78 6.79
N ARG A 372 2.47 -5.81 5.56
CA ARG A 372 3.23 -6.12 4.35
C ARG A 372 3.01 -5.04 3.30
N ASP A 373 3.98 -4.81 2.42
CA ASP A 373 3.83 -3.87 1.29
C ASP A 373 3.02 -4.45 0.12
N VAL A 374 2.70 -3.65 -0.89
CA VAL A 374 2.26 -4.16 -2.20
C VAL A 374 3.46 -4.80 -2.90
N HIS A 375 3.31 -6.07 -3.25
CA HIS A 375 4.31 -6.81 -4.03
C HIS A 375 3.94 -6.70 -5.52
N TYR A 376 4.70 -5.92 -6.29
CA TYR A 376 4.39 -5.66 -7.70
C TYR A 376 4.79 -6.83 -8.59
N LEU A 377 3.87 -7.27 -9.44
CA LEU A 377 4.02 -8.46 -10.29
C LEU A 377 3.91 -8.12 -11.78
N GLY A 378 4.54 -8.94 -12.61
CA GLY A 378 4.33 -8.97 -14.06
C GLY A 378 2.89 -9.31 -14.46
N PRO A 379 2.57 -9.28 -15.77
CA PRO A 379 1.21 -9.51 -16.28
C PRO A 379 0.67 -10.92 -16.02
N ASP A 380 1.56 -11.90 -15.86
CA ASP A 380 1.26 -13.30 -15.54
C ASP A 380 1.26 -13.60 -14.04
N LEU A 381 1.30 -12.55 -13.21
CA LEU A 381 1.40 -12.62 -11.76
C LEU A 381 2.68 -13.31 -11.27
N THR A 382 3.79 -13.17 -11.99
CA THR A 382 5.12 -13.58 -11.52
C THR A 382 5.92 -12.38 -11.02
N ASP A 383 6.86 -12.63 -10.10
CA ASP A 383 7.85 -11.65 -9.65
C ASP A 383 9.16 -11.72 -10.46
N GLU A 384 9.16 -12.48 -11.56
CA GLU A 384 10.28 -12.52 -12.50
C GLU A 384 10.49 -11.14 -13.15
N SER A 385 11.70 -10.92 -13.67
CA SER A 385 12.04 -9.66 -14.32
C SER A 385 11.18 -9.44 -15.56
N TRP A 386 10.33 -8.42 -15.53
CA TRP A 386 9.45 -8.06 -16.63
C TRP A 386 9.52 -6.55 -16.93
N ASN A 387 9.42 -6.19 -18.20
CA ASN A 387 9.29 -4.80 -18.65
C ASN A 387 8.43 -4.76 -19.92
N PRO A 388 7.81 -3.61 -20.28
CA PRO A 388 6.95 -3.50 -21.46
C PRO A 388 7.72 -3.54 -22.80
N GLY A 389 9.02 -3.82 -22.79
CA GLY A 389 9.85 -3.94 -24.00
C GLY A 389 10.17 -2.61 -24.69
N ARG A 390 9.81 -1.47 -24.09
CA ARG A 390 10.05 -0.14 -24.66
C ARG A 390 10.17 0.95 -23.59
N ILE A 391 10.83 2.03 -23.98
CA ILE A 391 10.81 3.30 -23.26
C ILE A 391 9.46 3.99 -23.51
N LEU A 392 8.88 4.59 -22.48
CA LEU A 392 7.65 5.36 -22.58
C LEU A 392 7.84 6.58 -23.50
N GLY A 393 6.89 6.82 -24.40
CA GLY A 393 6.90 8.02 -25.24
C GLY A 393 6.80 9.33 -24.42
N LYS A 394 7.02 10.48 -25.09
CA LYS A 394 7.04 11.81 -24.47
C LYS A 394 5.73 12.23 -23.76
N GLU A 395 4.63 11.58 -24.09
CA GLU A 395 3.32 11.83 -23.50
C GLU A 395 2.74 10.56 -22.84
N GLU A 396 3.55 9.51 -22.67
CA GLU A 396 3.08 8.23 -22.18
C GLU A 396 3.38 8.03 -20.70
N TYR A 397 2.43 7.44 -20.00
CA TYR A 397 2.54 7.10 -18.59
C TYR A 397 2.33 5.60 -18.39
N PHE A 398 3.05 5.04 -17.44
CA PHE A 398 2.82 3.67 -16.98
C PHE A 398 2.06 3.72 -15.66
N LEU A 399 0.86 3.16 -15.65
CA LEU A 399 -0.06 3.18 -14.53
C LEU A 399 -0.31 1.76 -14.02
N LEU A 400 -0.34 1.57 -12.70
CA LEU A 400 -0.67 0.30 -12.05
C LEU A 400 -1.83 0.47 -11.07
N GLY A 401 -2.53 -0.62 -10.80
CA GLY A 401 -3.39 -0.71 -9.62
C GLY A 401 -2.55 -0.92 -8.36
N ASP A 402 -3.19 -0.92 -7.19
CA ASP A 402 -2.55 -1.32 -5.93
C ASP A 402 -2.88 -2.78 -5.56
N ASN A 403 -3.88 -3.37 -6.23
CA ASN A 403 -4.28 -4.77 -6.10
C ASN A 403 -3.90 -5.56 -7.36
N MET A 404 -2.66 -6.09 -7.36
CA MET A 404 -2.03 -6.68 -8.55
C MET A 404 -2.86 -7.74 -9.28
N PRO A 405 -3.50 -8.72 -8.60
CA PRO A 405 -4.16 -9.84 -9.27
C PRO A 405 -5.41 -9.48 -10.07
N VAL A 406 -6.09 -8.39 -9.70
CA VAL A 406 -7.39 -8.00 -10.30
C VAL A 406 -7.31 -6.71 -11.10
N SER A 407 -6.14 -6.07 -11.14
CA SER A 407 -5.97 -4.79 -11.79
C SER A 407 -5.77 -4.95 -13.31
N GLU A 408 -6.75 -4.50 -14.10
CA GLU A 408 -6.53 -4.14 -15.50
C GLU A 408 -5.76 -2.81 -15.56
N ASP A 409 -4.46 -2.89 -15.88
CA ASP A 409 -3.56 -1.74 -15.91
C ASP A 409 -2.51 -1.83 -17.04
N SER A 410 -1.46 -1.03 -16.99
CA SER A 410 -0.48 -0.91 -18.09
C SER A 410 0.29 -2.20 -18.37
N ARG A 411 0.23 -3.20 -17.48
CA ARG A 411 0.77 -4.55 -17.74
C ARG A 411 -0.08 -5.31 -18.76
N GLN A 412 -1.39 -5.05 -18.78
CA GLN A 412 -2.37 -5.78 -19.58
C GLN A 412 -2.87 -4.95 -20.78
N TRP A 413 -2.87 -3.62 -20.66
CA TRP A 413 -3.30 -2.75 -21.74
C TRP A 413 -2.34 -2.82 -22.93
N ARG A 414 -2.90 -3.09 -24.10
CA ARG A 414 -2.13 -3.19 -25.36
C ARG A 414 -1.63 -1.83 -25.87
N THR A 415 -2.15 -0.74 -25.32
CA THR A 415 -1.84 0.64 -25.72
C THR A 415 -1.35 1.42 -24.51
N SER A 416 -0.28 2.22 -24.68
CA SER A 416 0.19 3.15 -23.64
C SER A 416 -0.89 4.18 -23.30
N ILE A 417 -0.98 4.57 -22.02
CA ILE A 417 -1.84 5.68 -21.60
C ILE A 417 -1.16 6.99 -21.96
N GLN A 418 -1.85 7.81 -22.76
CA GLN A 418 -1.35 9.11 -23.16
C GLN A 418 -1.76 10.17 -22.12
N ARG A 419 -1.02 11.26 -22.03
CA ARG A 419 -1.32 12.41 -21.16
C ARG A 419 -2.75 12.91 -21.33
N ARG A 420 -3.27 12.88 -22.57
CA ARG A 420 -4.65 13.29 -22.92
C ARG A 420 -5.73 12.37 -22.34
N ASP A 421 -5.40 11.13 -22.02
CA ASP A 421 -6.32 10.15 -21.45
C ASP A 421 -6.45 10.32 -19.93
N ILE A 422 -5.49 11.04 -19.31
CA ILE A 422 -5.49 11.42 -17.90
C ILE A 422 -6.33 12.68 -17.69
N LEU A 423 -7.44 12.52 -16.96
CA LEU A 423 -8.40 13.58 -16.69
C LEU A 423 -7.91 14.54 -15.60
N GLY A 424 -7.17 14.01 -14.63
CA GLY A 424 -6.67 14.74 -13.48
C GLY A 424 -6.19 13.80 -12.37
N THR A 425 -5.60 14.37 -11.32
CA THR A 425 -5.31 13.63 -10.09
C THR A 425 -6.58 13.44 -9.29
N VAL A 426 -6.69 12.37 -8.52
CA VAL A 426 -7.84 12.13 -7.65
C VAL A 426 -7.50 12.37 -6.19
N ARG A 427 -8.51 12.81 -5.44
CA ARG A 427 -8.49 12.90 -3.97
C ARG A 427 -9.79 12.34 -3.44
N GLU A 428 -9.71 11.66 -2.30
CA GLU A 428 -10.88 11.26 -1.51
C GLU A 428 -11.71 12.46 -1.06
#